data_AF-A0A962MCE9-F1
#
_entry.id   AF-A0A962MCE9-F1
#
_cell.length_a   1.000
_cell.length_b   1.000
_cell.length_c   1.000
_cell.angle_alpha   90.00
_cell.angle_beta   90.00
_cell.angle_gamma   90.00
#
_symmetry.space_group_name_H-M   'P 1'
#
loop_
_entity.id
_entity.type
_entity.pdbx_description
1 polymer ?
#
loop_
_entity_poly.entity_id
_entity_poly.type
_entity_poly.pdbx_seq_one_letter_code
_entity_poly.pdbx_strand_id
1 'polypeptide(L)'
;GNQSGLRDRVLTAFETAEEAAFKGYTVDTLETKDMGHGRTEIRRYCVLGTQGVLEAPGWAGLQMIGVVEAERTDNGKTSLEMRYYMGSIPPQAALFAKAVRGHWGIESVPQAHKVAA
;
A
#
# COMPACT_ATOMS: atom_id res chain seq x y z
N GLY A 1 18.42 12.77 -9.28
CA GLY A 1 18.59 13.20 -7.88
C GLY A 1 17.23 13.35 -7.22
N ASN A 2 17.16 13.01 -5.93
CA ASN A 2 16.08 13.25 -4.95
C ASN A 2 14.76 12.42 -5.00
N GLN A 3 14.57 11.45 -5.90
CA GLN A 3 13.39 10.56 -5.82
C GLN A 3 13.62 9.27 -5.03
N SER A 4 14.89 8.87 -4.81
CA SER A 4 15.22 7.66 -4.05
C SER A 4 14.89 7.78 -2.56
N GLY A 5 15.10 8.96 -1.94
CA GLY A 5 14.92 9.11 -0.48
C GLY A 5 13.47 9.05 -0.01
N LEU A 6 12.51 9.59 -0.76
CA LEU A 6 11.11 9.59 -0.31
C LEU A 6 10.47 8.20 -0.38
N ARG A 7 10.72 7.47 -1.47
CA ARG A 7 10.26 6.09 -1.61
C ARG A 7 10.84 5.21 -0.51
N ASP A 8 12.15 5.31 -0.27
CA ASP A 8 12.84 4.54 0.75
C ASP A 8 12.25 4.80 2.14
N ARG A 9 12.00 6.06 2.50
CA ARG A 9 11.37 6.42 3.77
C ARG A 9 9.94 5.89 3.92
N VAL A 10 9.16 5.80 2.84
CA VAL A 10 7.84 5.16 2.87
C VAL A 10 7.98 3.66 3.16
N LEU A 11 8.93 2.98 2.51
CA LEU A 11 9.21 1.57 2.76
C LEU A 11 9.64 1.34 4.21
N THR A 12 10.64 2.08 4.68
CA THR A 12 11.13 2.00 6.06
C THR A 12 10.03 2.27 7.09
N ALA A 13 9.11 3.21 6.80
CA ALA A 13 7.98 3.49 7.69
C ALA A 13 7.04 2.28 7.82
N PHE A 14 6.77 1.54 6.73
CA PHE A 14 6.00 0.30 6.79
C PHE A 14 6.77 -0.79 7.53
N GLU A 15 8.05 -1.02 7.20
CA GLU A 15 8.87 -2.04 7.84
C GLU A 15 8.97 -1.81 9.36
N THR A 16 9.25 -0.58 9.79
CA THR A 16 9.36 -0.22 11.20
C THR A 16 8.02 -0.37 11.92
N ALA A 17 6.91 -0.01 11.26
CA ALA A 17 5.58 -0.19 11.83
C ALA A 17 5.23 -1.69 11.96
N GLU A 18 5.57 -2.51 10.97
CA GLU A 18 5.37 -3.97 11.00
C GLU A 18 6.20 -4.64 12.10
N GLU A 19 7.48 -4.29 12.25
CA GLU A 19 8.35 -4.77 13.34
C GLU A 19 7.79 -4.41 14.73
N ALA A 20 7.17 -3.23 14.85
CA ALA A 20 6.48 -2.80 16.06
C ALA A 20 5.08 -3.42 16.25
N ALA A 21 4.66 -4.32 15.34
CA ALA A 21 3.29 -4.84 15.26
C ALA A 21 2.23 -3.71 15.27
N PHE A 22 2.56 -2.60 14.61
CA PHE A 22 1.79 -1.36 14.51
C PHE A 22 1.46 -0.67 15.84
N LYS A 23 2.11 -1.05 16.95
CA LYS A 23 1.88 -0.42 18.25
C LYS A 23 2.35 1.03 18.24
N GLY A 24 1.45 1.94 18.60
CA GLY A 24 1.73 3.39 18.61
C GLY A 24 1.53 4.09 17.25
N TYR A 25 1.13 3.35 16.21
CA TYR A 25 0.81 3.91 14.91
C TYR A 25 -0.70 4.11 14.75
N THR A 26 -1.08 5.15 14.01
CA THR A 26 -2.43 5.23 13.45
C THR A 26 -2.45 4.34 12.22
N VAL A 27 -3.05 3.15 12.32
CA VAL A 27 -3.14 2.16 11.26
C VAL A 27 -4.58 1.76 11.02
N ASP A 28 -4.93 1.51 9.77
CA ASP A 28 -6.18 0.85 9.40
C ASP A 28 -5.93 -0.12 8.25
N THR A 29 -6.67 -1.22 8.21
CA THR A 29 -6.50 -2.25 7.18
C THR A 29 -7.84 -2.70 6.60
N LEU A 30 -7.81 -3.15 5.35
CA LEU A 30 -8.97 -3.72 4.68
C LEU A 30 -8.52 -4.87 3.79
N GLU A 31 -9.29 -5.95 3.74
CA GLU A 31 -9.13 -7.00 2.73
C GLU A 31 -10.40 -7.08 1.89
N THR A 32 -10.23 -7.20 0.58
CA THR A 32 -11.34 -7.47 -0.35
C THR A 32 -11.00 -8.70 -1.19
N LYS A 33 -11.98 -9.58 -1.39
CA LYS A 33 -11.86 -10.75 -2.23
C LYS A 33 -12.88 -10.69 -3.37
N ASP A 34 -12.39 -10.87 -4.60
CA ASP A 34 -13.20 -10.96 -5.81
C ASP A 34 -12.95 -12.33 -6.47
N MET A 35 -14.03 -13.00 -6.89
CA MET A 35 -13.96 -14.31 -7.54
C MET A 35 -14.90 -14.32 -8.74
N GLY A 36 -14.37 -14.65 -9.92
CA GLY A 36 -15.16 -14.68 -11.14
C GLY A 36 -14.38 -15.26 -12.31
N HIS A 37 -15.06 -15.98 -13.20
CA HIS A 37 -14.50 -16.52 -14.44
C HIS A 37 -13.20 -17.33 -14.28
N GLY A 38 -13.05 -18.09 -13.18
CA GLY A 38 -11.85 -18.88 -12.89
C GLY A 38 -10.67 -18.07 -12.31
N ARG A 39 -10.87 -16.77 -12.09
CA ARG A 39 -9.91 -15.88 -11.43
C ARG A 39 -10.34 -15.59 -10.00
N THR A 40 -9.37 -15.58 -9.09
CA THR A 40 -9.51 -15.04 -7.73
C THR A 40 -8.56 -13.87 -7.58
N GLU A 41 -9.02 -12.77 -6.99
CA GLU A 41 -8.18 -11.65 -6.59
C GLU A 41 -8.44 -11.31 -5.12
N ILE A 42 -7.38 -11.32 -4.33
CA ILE A 42 -7.39 -10.81 -2.96
C ILE A 42 -6.59 -9.51 -2.98
N ARG A 43 -7.19 -8.43 -2.48
CA ARG A 43 -6.49 -7.17 -2.28
C ARG A 43 -6.49 -6.80 -0.80
N ARG A 44 -5.30 -6.57 -0.26
CA ARG A 44 -5.08 -6.07 1.10
C ARG A 44 -4.61 -4.63 1.02
N TYR A 45 -5.26 -3.78 1.80
CA TYR A 45 -4.97 -2.37 1.93
C TYR A 45 -4.49 -2.15 3.36
N CYS A 46 -3.34 -1.49 3.51
CA CYS A 46 -2.86 -1.02 4.80
C CYS A 46 -2.55 0.47 4.67
N VAL A 47 -3.02 1.27 5.61
CA VAL A 47 -2.74 2.71 5.66
C VAL A 47 -2.12 3.07 7.00
N LEU A 48 -1.11 3.94 6.96
CA LEU A 48 -0.48 4.54 8.14
C LEU A 48 -0.69 6.05 8.11
N GLY A 49 -1.08 6.63 9.24
CA GLY A 49 -1.05 8.07 9.44
C GLY A 49 0.39 8.58 9.40
N THR A 50 0.64 9.74 8.80
CA THR A 50 1.99 10.29 8.63
C THR A 50 2.52 11.07 9.83
N GLN A 51 1.63 11.49 10.75
CA GLN A 51 2.02 12.26 11.93
C GLN A 51 2.99 11.48 12.81
N GLY A 52 4.22 11.98 12.97
CA GLY A 52 5.28 11.31 13.73
C GLY A 52 5.91 10.09 13.03
N VAL A 53 5.46 9.77 11.81
CA VAL A 53 5.89 8.59 11.04
C VAL A 53 6.73 8.99 9.82
N LEU A 54 6.30 10.02 9.08
CA LEU A 54 6.96 10.44 7.84
C LEU A 54 6.94 11.96 7.69
N GLU A 55 8.13 12.57 7.65
CA GLU A 55 8.26 13.99 7.35
C GLU A 55 8.54 14.21 5.85
N ALA A 56 7.54 14.73 5.12
CA ALA A 56 7.64 15.01 3.69
C ALA A 56 7.42 16.51 3.42
N PRO A 57 8.46 17.37 3.57
CA PRO A 57 8.32 18.83 3.53
C PRO A 57 7.80 19.40 2.20
N GLY A 58 7.81 18.62 1.11
CA GLY A 58 7.21 18.99 -0.18
C GLY A 58 5.73 18.59 -0.36
N TRP A 59 5.13 17.91 0.61
CA TRP A 59 3.78 17.34 0.52
C TRP A 59 2.88 17.95 1.59
N ALA A 60 2.48 19.21 1.36
CA ALA A 60 1.58 19.91 2.26
C ALA A 60 0.25 19.15 2.39
N GLY A 61 -0.19 18.93 3.62
CA GLY A 61 -1.44 18.21 3.90
C GLY A 61 -1.35 16.70 3.68
N LEU A 62 -0.15 16.11 3.59
CA LEU A 62 0.01 14.66 3.62
C LEU A 62 -0.51 14.10 4.95
N GLN A 63 -1.50 13.21 4.89
CA GLN A 63 -2.13 12.63 6.08
C GLN A 63 -1.87 11.14 6.23
N MET A 64 -1.64 10.43 5.12
CA MET A 64 -1.38 8.99 5.16
C MET A 64 -0.40 8.54 4.08
N ILE A 65 0.24 7.41 4.37
CA ILE A 65 0.86 6.53 3.37
C ILE A 65 0.07 5.23 3.32
N GLY A 66 -0.02 4.61 2.14
CA GLY A 66 -0.80 3.41 1.93
C GLY A 66 -0.05 2.38 1.10
N VAL A 67 -0.27 1.11 1.37
CA VAL A 67 0.16 0.00 0.53
C VAL A 67 -1.05 -0.82 0.09
N VAL A 68 -1.03 -1.21 -1.17
CA VAL A 68 -1.96 -2.19 -1.75
C VAL A 68 -1.15 -3.41 -2.13
N GLU A 69 -1.48 -4.54 -1.52
CA GLU A 69 -1.03 -5.85 -1.96
C GLU A 69 -2.17 -6.51 -2.75
N ALA A 70 -1.91 -6.91 -3.99
CA ALA A 70 -2.84 -7.62 -4.83
C ALA A 70 -2.30 -9.02 -5.15
N GLU A 71 -2.96 -10.04 -4.62
CA GLU A 71 -2.74 -11.44 -4.95
C GLU A 71 -3.78 -11.86 -6.00
N ARG A 72 -3.33 -12.28 -7.18
CA ARG A 72 -4.18 -12.72 -8.28
C ARG A 72 -3.86 -14.16 -8.61
N THR A 73 -4.88 -15.01 -8.59
CA THR A 73 -4.80 -16.40 -9.05
C THR A 73 -5.65 -16.56 -10.30
N ASP A 74 -5.01 -16.93 -11.40
CA ASP A 74 -5.65 -17.21 -12.69
C ASP A 74 -5.13 -18.55 -13.21
N ASN A 75 -6.04 -19.48 -13.53
CA ASN A 75 -5.69 -20.81 -14.06
C ASN A 75 -4.59 -21.53 -13.25
N GLY A 76 -4.65 -21.44 -11.92
CA GLY A 76 -3.68 -22.06 -11.01
C GLY A 76 -2.35 -21.33 -10.87
N LYS A 77 -2.16 -20.18 -11.53
CA LYS A 77 -0.98 -19.32 -11.38
C LYS A 77 -1.29 -18.15 -10.48
N THR A 78 -0.55 -18.04 -9.38
CA THR A 78 -0.64 -16.91 -8.45
C THR A 78 0.42 -15.86 -8.77
N SER A 79 0.04 -14.58 -8.71
CA SER A 79 0.93 -13.43 -8.83
C SER A 79 0.66 -12.45 -7.71
N LEU A 80 1.73 -11.83 -7.19
CA LEU A 80 1.67 -10.82 -6.13
C LEU A 80 2.17 -9.48 -6.66
N GLU A 81 1.47 -8.41 -6.33
CA GLU A 81 1.83 -7.05 -6.70
C GLU A 81 1.67 -6.12 -5.50
N MET A 82 2.71 -5.35 -5.17
CA MET A 82 2.68 -4.35 -4.11
C MET A 82 2.82 -2.94 -4.68
N ARG A 83 1.95 -2.02 -4.26
CA ARG A 83 1.94 -0.63 -4.70
C ARG A 83 1.85 0.30 -3.49
N TYR A 84 2.73 1.30 -3.44
CA TYR A 84 2.81 2.27 -2.36
C TYR A 84 2.28 3.63 -2.80
N TYR A 85 1.61 4.31 -1.88
CA TYR A 85 0.88 5.55 -2.12
C TYR A 85 1.14 6.54 -0.99
N MET A 86 1.02 7.82 -1.31
CA MET A 86 0.99 8.94 -0.37
C MET A 86 -0.30 9.71 -0.63
N GLY A 87 -1.00 10.13 0.42
CA GLY A 87 -2.30 10.76 0.27
C GLY A 87 -2.64 11.78 1.36
N SER A 88 -3.45 12.76 0.97
CA SER A 88 -3.99 13.79 1.87
C SER A 88 -5.36 13.44 2.45
N ILE A 89 -5.86 12.23 2.22
CA ILE A 89 -7.08 11.72 2.84
C ILE A 89 -6.79 11.15 4.23
N PRO A 90 -7.78 11.09 5.13
CA PRO A 90 -7.60 10.45 6.43
C PRO A 90 -7.07 9.01 6.30
N PRO A 91 -6.27 8.52 7.28
CA PRO A 91 -5.74 7.16 7.29
C PRO A 91 -6.85 6.14 7.58
N GLN A 92 -7.73 5.93 6.61
CA GLN A 92 -8.86 4.97 6.65
C GLN A 92 -8.78 4.07 5.42
N ALA A 93 -8.64 2.76 5.63
CA ALA A 93 -8.39 1.79 4.58
C ALA A 93 -9.56 1.69 3.60
N ALA A 94 -10.80 1.87 4.06
CA ALA A 94 -11.97 1.91 3.18
C ALA A 94 -11.98 3.11 2.22
N LEU A 95 -11.65 4.31 2.72
CA LEU A 95 -11.54 5.51 1.88
C LEU A 95 -10.38 5.37 0.90
N PHE A 96 -9.24 4.87 1.38
CA PHE A 96 -8.08 4.60 0.55
C PHE A 96 -8.37 3.58 -0.55
N ALA A 97 -8.99 2.44 -0.22
CA ALA A 97 -9.37 1.42 -1.18
C ALA A 97 -10.29 1.97 -2.28
N LYS A 98 -11.24 2.83 -1.91
CA LYS A 98 -12.09 3.55 -2.89
C LYS A 98 -11.27 4.50 -3.76
N ALA A 99 -10.37 5.28 -3.16
CA ALA A 99 -9.53 6.24 -3.87
C ALA A 99 -8.62 5.58 -4.91
N VAL A 100 -7.91 4.51 -4.53
CA VAL A 100 -6.97 3.82 -5.45
C VAL A 100 -7.68 3.01 -6.52
N ARG A 101 -8.87 2.45 -6.25
CA ARG A 101 -9.68 1.78 -7.28
C ARG A 101 -10.21 2.75 -8.33
N GLY A 102 -10.43 4.02 -7.98
CA GLY A 102 -10.83 5.08 -8.91
C GLY A 102 -9.68 5.73 -9.67
N HIS A 103 -8.42 5.42 -9.33
CA HIS A 103 -7.23 6.07 -9.88
C HIS A 103 -6.50 5.13 -10.85
N TRP A 104 -7.00 4.98 -12.08
CA TRP A 104 -6.21 4.38 -13.16
C TRP A 104 -5.24 5.45 -13.67
N GLY A 105 -3.96 5.35 -13.27
CA GLY A 105 -2.87 6.11 -13.91
C GLY A 105 -1.79 6.64 -12.97
N ILE A 106 -0.83 5.81 -12.61
CA ILE A 106 0.61 5.99 -12.89
C ILE A 106 1.25 4.61 -12.66
N GLU A 107 1.85 4.09 -13.71
CA GLU A 107 2.50 2.79 -13.74
C GLU A 107 3.72 2.81 -12.81
N SER A 108 3.65 2.12 -11.67
CA SER A 108 4.86 1.57 -11.07
C SER A 108 5.00 0.18 -11.63
N VAL A 109 6.05 -0.01 -12.43
CA VAL A 109 6.52 -1.28 -12.99
C VAL A 109 6.43 -2.37 -11.91
N PRO A 110 5.90 -3.58 -12.21
CA PRO A 110 5.79 -4.66 -11.23
C PRO A 110 7.17 -5.01 -10.69
N GLN A 111 7.41 -4.72 -9.41
CA GLN A 111 8.56 -5.29 -8.71
C GLN A 111 8.11 -6.66 -8.20
N ALA A 112 8.49 -7.69 -8.96
CA ALA A 112 8.31 -9.07 -8.57
C ALA A 112 9.13 -9.35 -7.31
N HIS A 113 8.52 -9.25 -6.13
CA HIS A 113 9.05 -9.92 -4.96
C HIS A 113 8.62 -11.38 -5.04
N LYS A 114 9.59 -12.23 -5.41
CA LYS A 114 9.50 -13.67 -5.16
C LYS A 114 9.42 -13.84 -3.64
N VAL A 115 8.25 -14.19 -3.13
CA VAL A 115 8.16 -14.86 -1.83
C VAL A 115 8.88 -16.20 -1.99
N ALA A 116 10.00 -16.34 -1.29
CA ALA A 116 10.75 -17.58 -1.23
C ALA A 116 9.90 -18.66 -0.54
N ALA A 117 10.06 -19.88 -1.04
CA ALA A 117 9.37 -21.10 -0.61
C ALA A 117 9.64 -21.48 0.85
#